data_AF-A0AAN3IMY2-F1
#
_entry.id   AF-A0AAN3IMY2-F1
#
_cell.length_a   1.000
_cell.length_b   1.000
_cell.length_c   1.000
_cell.angle_alpha   90.00
_cell.angle_beta   90.00
_cell.angle_gamma   90.00
#
_symmetry.space_group_name_H-M   'P 1'
#
loop_
_entity.id
_entity.type
_entity.pdbx_description
1 polymer ?
#
loop_
_entity_poly.entity_id
_entity_poly.type
_entity_poly.pdbx_seq_one_letter_code
_entity_poly.pdbx_strand_id
1 'polypeptide(L)'
;MNGISKIILALTAGFTLSGCVSHTPKNSQPDPAAIEAAKLAQYTDSQLCQAEDNIEPLLNLNPSSHPEFNENYRRAQAIKKVIASRNLSCYRLKMERAEQATPARPLSPRQKQARASAVCQAYAQRTRFADPTVTFQMCGKGFQSTSAKCKEDLASFERESQKLRGTARAEYVEISSAFRAGCTLK
;
A
#
# COMPACT_ATOMS: atom_id res chain seq x y z
N MET A 1 78.70 53.78 -15.88
CA MET A 1 79.36 52.53 -16.34
C MET A 1 78.24 51.60 -16.78
N ASN A 2 77.91 51.60 -18.08
CA ASN A 2 78.38 50.62 -19.09
C ASN A 2 78.04 49.18 -18.67
N GLY A 3 77.32 48.37 -19.42
CA GLY A 3 76.86 48.47 -20.80
C GLY A 3 76.11 47.20 -21.19
N ILE A 4 75.48 47.26 -22.36
CA ILE A 4 74.77 46.17 -23.05
C ILE A 4 75.79 45.14 -23.58
N SER A 5 75.50 43.84 -23.48
CA SER A 5 75.76 42.89 -24.58
C SER A 5 75.12 41.52 -24.39
N LYS A 6 74.43 41.09 -25.45
CA LYS A 6 74.00 39.71 -25.75
C LYS A 6 75.23 38.84 -26.08
N ILE A 7 75.07 37.50 -26.00
CA ILE A 7 75.56 36.43 -26.91
C ILE A 7 75.55 35.08 -26.13
N ILE A 8 74.56 34.20 -26.35
CA ILE A 8 74.52 32.96 -27.18
C ILE A 8 74.95 31.65 -26.46
N LEU A 9 73.99 30.71 -26.45
CA LEU A 9 74.01 29.23 -26.40
C LEU A 9 75.22 28.44 -25.85
N ALA A 10 74.92 27.44 -25.02
CA ALA A 10 75.19 26.03 -25.37
C ALA A 10 74.29 25.07 -24.58
N LEU A 11 73.79 24.05 -25.30
CA LEU A 11 72.98 22.94 -24.81
C LEU A 11 73.74 22.07 -23.79
N THR A 12 73.02 21.52 -22.82
CA THR A 12 73.17 20.10 -22.47
C THR A 12 71.82 19.52 -22.10
N ALA A 13 71.34 18.64 -22.97
CA ALA A 13 70.18 17.79 -22.74
C ALA A 13 70.56 16.70 -21.73
N GLY A 14 69.95 16.73 -20.56
CA GLY A 14 69.95 15.63 -19.60
C GLY A 14 68.54 15.07 -19.49
N PHE A 15 68.17 14.14 -20.37
CA PHE A 15 66.95 13.35 -20.24
C PHE A 15 67.12 12.37 -19.08
N THR A 16 66.67 12.73 -17.88
CA THR A 16 66.37 11.74 -16.85
C THR A 16 64.92 11.30 -17.03
N LEU A 17 64.74 10.23 -17.81
CA LEU A 17 63.50 9.46 -17.88
C LEU A 17 63.32 8.71 -16.54
N SER A 18 62.79 9.37 -15.51
CA SER A 18 62.11 8.66 -14.42
C SER A 18 60.64 8.58 -14.80
N GLY A 19 60.20 7.39 -15.22
CA GLY A 19 58.90 7.14 -15.81
C GLY A 19 57.74 7.69 -14.98
N CYS A 20 56.98 8.59 -15.59
CA CYS A 20 55.56 8.71 -15.30
C CYS A 20 54.93 7.35 -15.65
N VAL A 21 54.71 6.51 -14.64
CA VAL A 21 53.69 5.47 -14.76
C VAL A 21 52.38 6.23 -14.87
N SER A 22 51.96 6.47 -16.11
CA SER A 22 50.58 6.78 -16.42
C SER A 22 49.78 5.59 -15.92
N HIS A 23 49.23 5.70 -14.71
CA HIS A 23 48.02 4.95 -14.40
C HIS A 23 47.00 5.38 -15.46
N THR A 24 46.88 4.55 -16.49
CA THR A 24 45.68 4.50 -17.30
C THR A 24 44.52 4.53 -16.30
N PRO A 25 43.62 5.52 -16.35
CA PRO A 25 42.41 5.44 -15.56
C PRO A 25 41.75 4.14 -16.03
N LYS A 26 41.77 3.14 -15.16
CA LYS A 26 40.96 1.94 -15.33
C LYS A 26 39.59 2.49 -15.62
N ASN A 27 39.02 2.17 -16.78
CA ASN A 27 37.64 2.50 -17.12
C ASN A 27 36.78 1.87 -16.01
N SER A 28 36.58 2.60 -14.93
CA SER A 28 35.81 2.17 -13.79
C SER A 28 34.39 2.25 -14.27
N GLN A 29 33.83 1.12 -14.65
CA GLN A 29 32.39 1.02 -14.79
C GLN A 29 31.79 1.65 -13.53
N PRO A 30 30.85 2.61 -13.68
CA PRO A 30 30.30 3.31 -12.54
C PRO A 30 29.75 2.31 -11.53
N ASP A 31 30.04 2.54 -10.24
CA ASP A 31 29.59 1.68 -9.15
C ASP A 31 28.07 1.46 -9.27
N PRO A 32 27.58 0.21 -9.43
CA PRO A 32 26.16 -0.07 -9.55
C PRO A 32 25.32 0.57 -8.45
N ALA A 33 25.85 0.65 -7.22
CA ALA A 33 25.17 1.30 -6.11
C ALA A 33 25.05 2.82 -6.28
N ALA A 34 26.05 3.47 -6.89
CA ALA A 34 26.02 4.90 -7.20
C ALA A 34 25.04 5.21 -8.34
N ILE A 35 24.95 4.35 -9.36
CA ILE A 35 23.96 4.47 -10.44
C ILE A 35 22.54 4.33 -9.87
N GLU A 36 22.32 3.35 -9.00
CA GLU A 36 21.04 3.13 -8.37
C GLU A 36 20.64 4.29 -7.46
N ALA A 37 21.56 4.81 -6.65
CA ALA A 37 21.33 6.00 -5.83
C ALA A 37 20.98 7.24 -6.68
N ALA A 38 21.68 7.45 -7.80
CA ALA A 38 21.39 8.55 -8.72
C ALA A 38 20.01 8.41 -9.38
N LYS A 39 19.58 7.18 -9.68
CA LYS A 39 18.24 6.90 -10.21
C LYS A 39 17.15 7.17 -9.17
N LEU A 40 17.35 6.72 -7.93
CA LEU A 40 16.42 6.97 -6.83
C LEU A 40 16.32 8.45 -6.47
N ALA A 41 17.40 9.23 -6.65
CA ALA A 41 17.39 10.67 -6.45
C ALA A 41 16.45 11.40 -7.43
N GLN A 42 16.16 10.84 -8.61
CA GLN A 42 15.24 11.42 -9.59
C GLN A 42 13.77 11.12 -9.28
N TYR A 43 13.48 10.21 -8.34
CA TYR A 43 12.10 9.83 -8.04
C TYR A 43 11.38 10.97 -7.31
N THR A 44 10.11 11.16 -7.62
CA THR A 44 9.20 11.91 -6.76
C THR A 44 9.02 11.17 -5.44
N ASP A 45 8.67 11.89 -4.38
CA ASP A 45 8.42 11.30 -3.06
C ASP A 45 7.40 10.15 -3.12
N SER A 46 6.40 10.30 -3.98
CA SER A 46 5.41 9.26 -4.17
C SER A 46 5.91 8.02 -4.90
N GLN A 47 6.84 8.17 -5.84
CA GLN A 47 7.50 7.05 -6.52
C GLN A 47 8.49 6.35 -5.58
N LEU A 48 9.14 7.09 -4.67
CA LEU A 48 9.97 6.50 -3.61
C LEU A 48 9.15 5.61 -2.68
N CYS A 49 8.01 6.11 -2.19
CA CYS A 49 7.12 5.33 -1.33
C CYS A 49 6.53 4.11 -2.04
N GLN A 50 6.19 4.23 -3.32
CA GLN A 50 5.74 3.09 -4.11
C GLN A 50 6.87 2.06 -4.34
N ALA A 51 8.11 2.52 -4.50
CA ALA A 51 9.27 1.63 -4.62
C ALA A 51 9.55 0.88 -3.31
N GLU A 52 9.37 1.52 -2.16
CA GLU A 52 9.45 0.88 -0.84
C GLU A 52 8.41 -0.23 -0.69
N ASP A 53 7.15 0.05 -1.04
CA ASP A 53 6.06 -0.93 -0.97
C ASP A 53 6.29 -2.14 -1.89
N ASN A 54 6.80 -1.89 -3.09
CA ASN A 54 7.01 -2.94 -4.08
C ASN A 54 8.18 -3.86 -3.71
N ILE A 55 9.13 -3.40 -2.89
CA ILE A 55 10.30 -4.20 -2.54
C ILE A 55 10.10 -5.01 -1.26
N GLU A 56 9.23 -4.59 -0.35
CA GLU A 56 8.98 -5.27 0.92
C GLU A 56 8.56 -6.75 0.76
N PRO A 57 7.65 -7.14 -0.16
CA PRO A 57 7.31 -8.53 -0.39
C PRO A 57 8.48 -9.38 -0.89
N LEU A 58 9.42 -8.77 -1.63
CA LEU A 58 10.61 -9.44 -2.18
C LEU A 58 11.65 -9.74 -1.09
N LEU A 59 11.51 -9.14 0.10
CA LEU A 59 12.35 -9.41 1.26
C LEU A 59 11.74 -10.47 2.20
N ASN A 60 10.48 -10.84 2.01
CA ASN A 60 9.81 -11.90 2.79
C ASN A 60 9.96 -13.29 2.14
N LEU A 61 11.13 -13.54 1.56
CA LEU A 61 11.47 -14.76 0.84
C LEU A 61 12.66 -15.46 1.53
N ASN A 62 12.75 -16.78 1.44
CA ASN A 62 13.88 -17.52 2.00
C ASN A 62 15.15 -17.23 1.19
N PRO A 63 16.21 -16.61 1.76
CA PRO A 63 17.41 -16.24 1.01
C PRO A 63 18.11 -17.42 0.33
N SER A 64 17.98 -18.63 0.88
CA SER A 64 18.62 -19.83 0.33
C SER A 64 17.98 -20.34 -0.96
N SER A 65 16.74 -19.94 -1.22
CA SER A 65 15.98 -20.34 -2.42
C SER A 65 15.85 -19.22 -3.45
N HIS A 66 16.37 -18.03 -3.13
CA HIS A 66 16.18 -16.81 -3.92
C HIS A 66 17.52 -16.09 -4.11
N PRO A 67 18.27 -16.40 -5.19
CA PRO A 67 19.58 -15.76 -5.46
C PRO A 67 19.49 -14.23 -5.59
N GLU A 68 18.32 -13.70 -5.97
CA GLU A 68 18.00 -12.28 -6.07
C GLU A 68 17.86 -11.57 -4.71
N PHE A 69 17.76 -12.30 -3.60
CA PHE A 69 17.50 -11.73 -2.28
C PHE A 69 18.51 -10.65 -1.89
N ASN A 70 19.80 -10.92 -2.11
CA ASN A 70 20.87 -9.98 -1.73
C ASN A 70 20.81 -8.67 -2.54
N GLU A 71 20.42 -8.74 -3.81
CA GLU A 71 20.25 -7.56 -4.66
C GLU A 71 19.04 -6.74 -4.21
N ASN A 72 17.90 -7.41 -3.98
CA ASN A 72 16.69 -6.76 -3.45
C ASN A 72 16.93 -6.13 -2.07
N TYR A 73 17.71 -6.79 -1.21
CA TYR A 73 18.09 -6.25 0.09
C TYR A 73 18.93 -4.97 -0.03
N ARG A 74 19.92 -4.94 -0.93
CA ARG A 74 20.74 -3.73 -1.19
C ARG A 74 19.88 -2.59 -1.72
N ARG A 75 18.99 -2.89 -2.67
CA ARG A 75 18.05 -1.91 -3.24
C ARG A 75 17.10 -1.35 -2.19
N ALA A 76 16.58 -2.19 -1.30
CA ALA A 76 15.73 -1.75 -0.21
C ALA A 76 16.46 -0.81 0.76
N GLN A 77 17.73 -1.09 1.06
CA GLN A 77 18.57 -0.19 1.86
C GLN A 77 18.82 1.15 1.15
N ALA A 78 19.03 1.15 -0.17
CA ALA A 78 19.17 2.38 -0.95
C ALA A 78 17.89 3.21 -0.92
N ILE A 79 16.72 2.60 -1.12
CA ILE A 79 15.41 3.27 -1.05
C ILE A 79 15.21 3.89 0.34
N LYS A 80 15.43 3.13 1.42
CA LYS A 80 15.29 3.62 2.81
C LYS A 80 16.21 4.79 3.12
N LYS A 81 17.45 4.78 2.62
CA LYS A 81 18.39 5.90 2.78
C LYS A 81 17.87 7.18 2.12
N VAL A 82 17.29 7.09 0.92
CA VAL A 82 16.77 8.26 0.21
C VAL A 82 15.49 8.77 0.86
N ILE A 83 14.61 7.88 1.34
CA ILE A 83 13.42 8.27 2.12
C ILE A 83 13.83 8.99 3.41
N ALA A 84 14.80 8.44 4.14
CA ALA A 84 15.31 9.04 5.37
C ALA A 84 16.00 10.39 5.12
N SER A 85 16.80 10.53 4.07
CA SER A 85 17.49 11.80 3.76
C SER A 85 16.52 12.92 3.38
N ARG A 86 15.33 12.58 2.88
CA ARG A 86 14.24 13.52 2.58
C ARG A 86 13.30 13.75 3.76
N ASN A 87 13.53 13.12 4.91
CA ASN A 87 12.60 13.11 6.05
C ASN A 87 11.17 12.73 5.64
N LEU A 88 11.05 11.79 4.70
CA LEU A 88 9.78 11.44 4.08
C LEU A 88 9.01 10.41 4.91
N SER A 89 7.75 10.69 5.23
CA SER A 89 6.84 9.71 5.83
C SER A 89 5.93 9.10 4.77
N CYS A 90 6.32 7.93 4.27
CA CYS A 90 5.52 7.22 3.27
C CYS A 90 4.15 6.78 3.80
N TYR A 91 4.03 6.52 5.10
CA TYR A 91 2.74 6.29 5.75
C TYR A 91 1.81 7.51 5.64
N ARG A 92 2.29 8.71 5.98
CA ARG A 92 1.49 9.94 5.90
C ARG A 92 1.05 10.24 4.47
N LEU A 93 1.95 10.12 3.50
CA LEU A 93 1.62 10.32 2.09
C LEU A 93 0.55 9.35 1.57
N LYS A 94 0.55 8.09 2.04
CA LYS A 94 -0.51 7.13 1.72
C LYS A 94 -1.85 7.54 2.31
N MET A 95 -1.86 8.01 3.56
CA MET A 95 -3.08 8.49 4.21
C MET A 95 -3.64 9.72 3.50
N GLU A 96 -2.80 10.72 3.22
CA GLU A 96 -3.19 11.92 2.46
C GLU A 96 -3.72 11.57 1.06
N ARG A 97 -3.11 10.58 0.39
CA ARG A 97 -3.65 10.04 -0.88
C ARG A 97 -4.97 9.30 -0.70
N ALA A 98 -5.15 8.55 0.38
CA ALA A 98 -6.40 7.85 0.65
C ALA A 98 -7.52 8.84 0.99
N GLU A 99 -7.20 9.95 1.64
CA GLU A 99 -8.11 11.06 1.92
C GLU A 99 -8.43 11.89 0.67
N GLN A 100 -7.44 12.10 -0.21
CA GLN A 100 -7.61 12.79 -1.50
C GLN A 100 -8.15 11.88 -2.61
N ALA A 101 -8.14 10.56 -2.40
CA ALA A 101 -8.75 9.61 -3.32
C ALA A 101 -10.21 10.00 -3.45
N THR A 102 -10.62 10.26 -4.68
CA THR A 102 -12.00 10.64 -5.01
C THR A 102 -12.93 9.67 -4.30
N PRO A 103 -13.93 10.13 -3.54
CA PRO A 103 -14.83 9.23 -2.83
C PRO A 103 -15.29 8.17 -3.81
N ALA A 104 -15.13 6.90 -3.43
CA ALA A 104 -15.45 5.76 -4.29
C ALA A 104 -16.82 6.03 -4.93
N ARG A 105 -16.88 5.94 -6.26
CA ARG A 105 -18.11 6.25 -7.00
C ARG A 105 -19.29 5.58 -6.31
N PRO A 106 -20.39 6.31 -6.03
CA PRO A 106 -21.53 5.73 -5.37
C PRO A 106 -21.97 4.48 -6.15
N LEU A 107 -22.15 3.37 -5.43
CA LEU A 107 -22.54 2.10 -6.04
C LEU A 107 -23.80 2.29 -6.87
N SER A 108 -23.80 1.74 -8.09
CA SER A 108 -25.02 1.70 -8.90
C SER A 108 -26.11 0.91 -8.17
N PRO A 109 -27.40 1.14 -8.48
CA PRO A 109 -28.50 0.38 -7.87
C PRO A 109 -28.29 -1.14 -7.98
N ARG A 110 -27.76 -1.62 -9.11
CA ARG A 110 -27.44 -3.02 -9.33
C ARG A 110 -26.31 -3.53 -8.43
N GLN A 111 -25.28 -2.72 -8.20
CA GLN A 111 -24.19 -3.06 -7.28
C GLN A 111 -24.65 -3.06 -5.82
N LYS A 112 -25.52 -2.11 -5.44
CA LYS A 112 -26.16 -2.10 -4.12
C LYS A 112 -27.00 -3.35 -3.90
N GLN A 113 -27.82 -3.73 -4.88
CA GLN A 113 -28.62 -4.95 -4.82
C GLN A 113 -27.74 -6.21 -4.73
N ALA A 114 -26.69 -6.31 -5.54
CA ALA A 114 -25.78 -7.46 -5.50
C ALA A 114 -25.08 -7.59 -4.14
N ARG A 115 -24.62 -6.46 -3.57
CA ARG A 115 -24.04 -6.42 -2.22
C ARG A 115 -25.07 -6.83 -1.17
N ALA A 116 -26.31 -6.33 -1.27
CA ALA A 116 -27.38 -6.68 -0.36
C ALA A 116 -27.67 -8.19 -0.39
N SER A 117 -27.85 -8.76 -1.59
CA SER A 117 -28.06 -10.20 -1.77
C SER A 117 -26.90 -11.03 -1.20
N ALA A 118 -25.65 -10.64 -1.44
CA ALA A 118 -24.48 -11.36 -0.92
C ALA A 118 -24.43 -11.34 0.62
N VAL A 119 -24.70 -10.19 1.23
CA VAL A 119 -24.74 -10.07 2.71
C VAL A 119 -25.90 -10.88 3.28
N CYS A 120 -27.09 -10.81 2.69
CA CYS A 120 -28.24 -11.58 3.14
C CYS A 120 -28.02 -13.08 3.00
N GLN A 121 -27.36 -13.53 1.93
CA GLN A 121 -26.96 -14.93 1.75
C GLN A 121 -25.99 -15.39 2.84
N ALA A 122 -24.98 -14.58 3.16
CA ALA A 122 -24.02 -14.89 4.22
C ALA A 122 -24.69 -14.97 5.61
N TYR A 123 -25.66 -14.10 5.88
CA TYR A 123 -26.47 -14.17 7.09
C TYR A 123 -27.37 -15.42 7.13
N ALA A 124 -27.97 -15.80 6.01
CA ALA A 124 -28.78 -17.01 5.91
C ALA A 124 -27.95 -18.28 6.12
N GLN A 125 -26.73 -18.36 5.59
CA GLN A 125 -25.86 -19.53 5.71
C GLN A 125 -25.33 -19.76 7.13
N ARG A 126 -25.23 -18.70 7.94
CA ARG A 126 -24.72 -18.79 9.32
C ARG A 126 -25.82 -18.96 10.37
N THR A 127 -27.09 -19.01 9.94
CA THR A 127 -28.22 -19.13 10.85
C THR A 127 -28.16 -20.46 11.63
N ARG A 128 -28.59 -20.46 12.89
CA ARG A 128 -28.56 -21.65 13.76
C ARG A 128 -29.93 -22.07 14.29
N PHE A 129 -30.84 -21.13 14.43
CA PHE A 129 -32.18 -21.33 14.98
C PHE A 129 -33.25 -21.00 13.95
N ALA A 130 -33.10 -19.90 13.21
CA ALA A 130 -34.07 -19.48 12.20
C ALA A 130 -33.84 -20.20 10.86
N ASP A 131 -34.93 -20.44 10.14
CA ASP A 131 -34.85 -20.97 8.77
C ASP A 131 -33.99 -20.04 7.86
N PRO A 132 -33.05 -20.59 7.07
CA PRO A 132 -32.20 -19.79 6.19
C PRO A 132 -32.99 -18.94 5.18
N THR A 133 -34.11 -19.43 4.66
CA THR A 133 -34.96 -18.69 3.72
C THR A 133 -35.62 -17.50 4.41
N VAL A 134 -36.14 -17.70 5.63
CA VAL A 134 -36.71 -16.62 6.45
C VAL A 134 -35.65 -15.56 6.78
N THR A 135 -34.45 -16.00 7.14
CA THR A 135 -33.31 -15.12 7.44
C THR A 135 -32.90 -14.29 6.23
N PHE A 136 -32.81 -14.91 5.05
CA PHE A 136 -32.52 -14.22 3.79
C PHE A 136 -33.58 -13.17 3.46
N GLN A 137 -34.86 -13.56 3.50
CA GLN A 137 -35.99 -12.67 3.21
C GLN A 137 -36.06 -11.50 4.18
N MET A 138 -35.82 -11.74 5.46
CA MET A 138 -35.87 -10.69 6.49
C MET A 138 -34.71 -9.71 6.35
N CYS A 139 -33.52 -10.16 5.98
CA CYS A 139 -32.45 -9.26 5.58
C CYS A 139 -32.81 -8.43 4.34
N GLY A 140 -33.39 -9.06 3.30
CA GLY A 140 -33.87 -8.35 2.11
C GLY A 140 -34.91 -7.28 2.42
N LYS A 141 -35.86 -7.60 3.32
CA LYS A 141 -36.89 -6.66 3.80
C LYS A 141 -36.28 -5.46 4.53
N GLY A 142 -35.25 -5.66 5.35
CA GLY A 142 -34.51 -4.57 6.01
C GLY A 142 -33.82 -3.64 5.00
N PHE A 143 -33.21 -4.22 3.96
CA PHE A 143 -32.58 -3.45 2.88
C PHE A 143 -33.60 -2.60 2.10
N GLN A 144 -34.80 -3.13 1.85
CA GLN A 144 -35.87 -2.42 1.13
C GLN A 144 -36.62 -1.38 1.98
N SER A 145 -36.55 -1.47 3.31
CA SER A 145 -37.30 -0.58 4.22
C SER A 145 -36.79 0.86 4.18
N THR A 146 -37.51 1.85 4.70
CA THR A 146 -36.94 3.21 4.91
C THR A 146 -36.14 3.25 6.22
N SER A 147 -35.34 4.31 6.45
CA SER A 147 -34.64 4.48 7.74
C SER A 147 -35.60 4.60 8.92
N ALA A 148 -36.73 5.30 8.73
CA ALA A 148 -37.79 5.39 9.72
C ALA A 148 -38.39 4.02 10.02
N LYS A 149 -38.70 3.23 8.97
CA LYS A 149 -39.29 1.90 9.12
C LYS A 149 -38.34 0.90 9.78
N CYS A 150 -37.05 0.98 9.44
CA CYS A 150 -36.01 0.21 10.12
C CYS A 150 -35.96 0.50 11.63
N LYS A 151 -36.02 1.78 12.02
CA LYS A 151 -36.01 2.17 13.44
C LYS A 151 -37.24 1.64 14.19
N GLU A 152 -38.42 1.79 13.58
CA GLU A 152 -39.69 1.31 14.13
C GLU A 152 -39.70 -0.20 14.31
N ASP A 153 -39.38 -0.95 13.25
CA ASP A 153 -39.46 -2.40 13.24
C ASP A 153 -38.38 -3.02 14.15
N LEU A 154 -37.17 -2.44 14.22
CA LEU A 154 -36.14 -2.86 15.18
C LEU A 154 -36.56 -2.65 16.63
N ALA A 155 -37.23 -1.54 16.95
CA ALA A 155 -37.77 -1.32 18.29
C ALA A 155 -38.90 -2.32 18.60
N SER A 156 -39.69 -2.70 17.60
CA SER A 156 -40.71 -3.75 17.74
C SER A 156 -40.08 -5.11 18.02
N PHE A 157 -39.06 -5.51 17.24
CA PHE A 157 -38.30 -6.75 17.45
C PHE A 157 -37.73 -6.83 18.87
N GLU A 158 -37.17 -5.74 19.37
CA GLU A 158 -36.62 -5.71 20.73
C GLU A 158 -37.70 -5.97 21.79
N ARG A 159 -38.84 -5.29 21.71
CA ARG A 159 -39.97 -5.50 22.64
C ARG A 159 -40.55 -6.91 22.56
N GLU A 160 -40.77 -7.44 21.37
CA GLU A 160 -41.37 -8.77 21.20
C GLU A 160 -40.40 -9.88 21.63
N SER A 161 -39.09 -9.71 21.40
CA SER A 161 -38.07 -10.68 21.82
C SER A 161 -38.05 -10.89 23.35
N GLN A 162 -38.42 -9.87 24.13
CA GLN A 162 -38.45 -9.95 25.59
C GLN A 162 -39.62 -10.79 26.12
N LYS A 163 -40.67 -10.99 25.32
CA LYS A 163 -41.83 -11.83 25.67
C LYS A 163 -41.59 -13.31 25.39
N LEU A 164 -40.62 -13.62 24.53
CA LEU A 164 -40.26 -14.98 24.14
C LEU A 164 -39.21 -15.59 25.08
N ARG A 165 -39.11 -16.92 25.10
CA ARG A 165 -38.09 -17.66 25.87
C ARG A 165 -37.50 -18.81 25.06
N GLY A 166 -36.35 -19.32 25.50
CA GLY A 166 -35.71 -20.51 24.91
C GLY A 166 -35.40 -20.37 23.42
N THR A 167 -35.61 -21.45 22.67
CA THR A 167 -35.34 -21.53 21.23
C THR A 167 -36.18 -20.54 20.41
N ALA A 168 -37.44 -20.32 20.78
CA ALA A 168 -38.30 -19.34 20.11
C ALA A 168 -37.75 -17.91 20.21
N ARG A 169 -37.16 -17.55 21.35
CA ARG A 169 -36.45 -16.26 21.48
C ARG A 169 -35.20 -16.23 20.63
N ALA A 170 -34.43 -17.31 20.60
CA ALA A 170 -33.19 -17.39 19.83
C ALA A 170 -33.44 -17.23 18.32
N GLU A 171 -34.44 -17.95 17.79
CA GLU A 171 -34.92 -17.82 16.41
C GLU A 171 -35.36 -16.39 16.11
N TYR A 172 -36.20 -15.79 16.98
CA TYR A 172 -36.70 -14.43 16.77
C TYR A 172 -35.59 -13.38 16.79
N VAL A 173 -34.60 -13.52 17.69
CA VAL A 173 -33.42 -12.65 17.74
C VAL A 173 -32.59 -12.79 16.46
N GLU A 174 -32.41 -14.00 15.93
CA GLU A 174 -31.67 -14.24 14.70
C GLU A 174 -32.35 -13.61 13.47
N ILE A 175 -33.68 -13.76 13.38
CA ILE A 175 -34.50 -13.07 12.38
C ILE A 175 -34.35 -11.55 12.49
N SER A 176 -34.42 -11.00 13.70
CA SER A 176 -34.26 -9.56 13.93
C SER A 176 -32.85 -9.06 13.56
N SER A 177 -31.82 -9.88 13.80
CA SER A 177 -30.44 -9.56 13.44
C SER A 177 -30.26 -9.54 11.92
N ALA A 178 -30.93 -10.42 11.18
CA ALA A 178 -30.92 -10.41 9.73
C ALA A 178 -31.59 -9.15 9.18
N PHE A 179 -32.76 -8.77 9.72
CA PHE A 179 -33.43 -7.51 9.37
C PHE A 179 -32.55 -6.28 9.64
N ARG A 180 -31.89 -6.24 10.82
CA ARG A 180 -30.92 -5.19 11.16
C ARG A 180 -29.78 -5.10 10.15
N ALA A 181 -29.21 -6.24 9.76
CA ALA A 181 -28.15 -6.29 8.76
C ALA A 181 -28.63 -5.67 7.45
N GLY A 182 -29.82 -6.03 6.97
CA GLY A 182 -30.47 -5.41 5.82
C GLY A 182 -30.55 -3.89 5.92
N CYS A 183 -31.02 -3.38 7.06
CA CYS A 183 -31.15 -1.94 7.30
C CYS A 183 -29.83 -1.16 7.20
N THR A 184 -28.68 -1.80 7.44
CA THR A 184 -27.34 -1.17 7.39
C THR A 184 -26.73 -1.11 5.98
N LEU A 185 -27.37 -1.69 4.96
CA LEU A 185 -26.79 -1.86 3.61
C LEU A 185 -27.12 -0.74 2.63
N LYS A 186 -27.70 0.37 3.09
CA LYS A 186 -28.17 1.48 2.24
C LYS A 186 -27.06 2.47 1.87
#